data_AF-A0AAD4BAC8-F1
#
_entry.id   AF-A0AAD4BAC8-F1
#
_cell.length_a   1.000
_cell.length_b   1.000
_cell.length_c   1.000
_cell.angle_alpha   90.00
_cell.angle_beta   90.00
_cell.angle_gamma   90.00
#
_symmetry.space_group_name_H-M   'P 1'
#
loop_
_entity.id
_entity.type
_entity.pdbx_description
1 polymer ?
#
loop_
_entity_poly.entity_id
_entity_poly.type
_entity_poly.pdbx_seq_one_letter_code
_entity_poly.pdbx_strand_id
1 'polypeptide(L)'
;MGTGDVKGSTFNLDPPLVTLSYREMDPALKTKLDTLKNYLSNLPDTLPVAEAGLTTYNFGSFSISADEIEDYGEIGAVNRQLEISFGTRCDGPIIFSECGPELVGVVNVLNTYLLKEPTSAILQKWVDDLTTSAELSFSTNRASLPSLSLPTVASAHSDAAPVPAGARTVSGHPGKGKHCVQKLDSKILDNSHDSDYEDLPESEDHRKSGARLLPLLLQVSKHCHLKMKLSVDHARCIGRAAVIDDEIDDGNDWLDEPHQLDPATVGVERHTFTLGGRDDIDLSSSYLRNILSDTDITQTHAETASTSRNEPASGSSSATKPPPASCSMDWDSWE
;
A
#
# COMPACT_ATOMS: atom_id res chain seq x y z
N MET A 1 82.94 12.73 16.40
CA MET A 1 82.04 13.26 17.44
C MET A 1 80.96 14.07 16.73
N GLY A 2 79.81 13.45 16.46
CA GLY A 2 78.68 14.09 15.80
C GLY A 2 77.43 13.86 16.64
N THR A 3 76.90 14.93 17.21
CA THR A 3 75.66 14.96 17.99
C THR A 3 74.50 15.08 17.03
N GLY A 4 73.72 14.01 16.88
CA GLY A 4 72.46 14.00 16.14
C GLY A 4 71.28 14.13 17.10
N ASP A 5 70.64 15.29 17.10
CA ASP A 5 69.37 15.55 17.78
C ASP A 5 68.22 14.79 17.09
N VAL A 6 67.65 13.81 17.79
CA VAL A 6 66.42 13.12 17.37
C VAL A 6 65.23 13.81 18.03
N LYS A 7 64.54 14.66 17.25
CA LYS A 7 63.28 15.29 17.63
C LYS A 7 62.16 14.24 17.55
N GLY A 8 61.76 13.71 18.71
CA GLY A 8 60.55 12.90 18.85
C GLY A 8 59.31 13.76 18.67
N SER A 9 58.57 13.53 17.58
CA SER A 9 57.27 14.12 17.32
C SER A 9 56.20 13.15 17.82
N THR A 10 55.71 13.40 19.03
CA THR A 10 54.56 12.71 19.61
C THR A 10 53.28 13.30 19.01
N PHE A 11 52.72 12.62 18.02
CA PHE A 11 51.37 12.89 17.53
C PHE A 11 50.36 12.34 18.55
N ASN A 12 49.86 13.21 19.43
CA ASN A 12 48.63 12.96 20.17
C ASN A 12 47.45 13.15 19.21
N LEU A 13 46.97 12.05 18.63
CA LEU A 13 45.66 11.97 18.01
C LEU A 13 44.70 11.41 19.05
N ASP A 14 44.21 12.26 19.95
CA ASP A 14 42.99 11.94 20.68
C ASP A 14 41.85 11.95 19.65
N PRO A 15 41.17 10.83 19.39
CA PRO A 15 40.01 10.82 18.53
C PRO A 15 38.92 11.67 19.19
N PRO A 16 38.24 12.57 18.44
CA PRO A 16 37.13 13.32 18.99
C PRO A 16 36.08 12.30 19.44
N LEU A 17 35.77 12.31 20.73
CA LEU A 17 34.61 11.64 21.29
C LEU A 17 33.38 12.19 20.56
N VAL A 18 32.94 11.46 19.53
CA VAL A 18 31.63 11.64 18.93
C VAL A 18 30.66 11.24 20.03
N THR A 19 30.18 12.24 20.76
CA THR A 19 29.04 12.10 21.65
C THR A 19 27.90 11.58 20.77
N LEU A 20 27.63 10.28 20.86
CA LEU A 20 26.40 9.68 20.39
C LEU A 20 25.28 10.38 21.15
N SER A 21 24.81 11.51 20.63
CA SER A 21 23.58 12.13 21.08
C SER A 21 22.52 11.07 20.86
N TYR A 22 22.13 10.39 21.93
CA TYR A 22 20.94 9.56 21.93
C TYR A 22 19.85 10.41 21.32
N ARG A 23 19.39 10.03 20.11
CA ARG A 23 18.29 10.71 19.44
C ARG A 23 17.08 10.44 20.32
N GLU A 24 16.82 11.38 21.21
CA GLU A 24 15.63 11.36 22.04
C GLU A 24 14.44 11.57 21.12
N MET A 25 13.48 10.65 21.19
CA MET A 25 12.25 10.76 20.41
C MET A 25 11.50 12.01 20.83
N ASP A 26 10.92 12.70 19.85
CA ASP A 26 10.05 13.85 20.11
C ASP A 26 8.95 13.47 21.14
N PRO A 27 8.78 14.26 22.22
CA PRO A 27 7.83 13.92 23.28
C PRO A 27 6.37 13.86 22.79
N ALA A 28 6.00 14.63 21.77
CA ALA A 28 4.65 14.56 21.21
C ALA A 28 4.44 13.25 20.44
N LEU A 29 5.41 12.83 19.63
CA LEU A 29 5.38 11.53 18.95
C LEU A 29 5.34 10.35 19.94
N LYS A 30 6.15 10.41 21.00
CA LYS A 30 6.13 9.41 22.07
C LYS A 30 4.74 9.31 22.72
N THR A 31 4.12 10.44 23.01
CA THR A 31 2.76 10.50 23.58
C THR A 31 1.74 9.85 22.64
N LYS A 32 1.86 10.05 21.32
CA LYS A 32 1.02 9.39 20.33
C LYS A 32 1.20 7.87 20.34
N LEU A 33 2.44 7.37 20.38
CA LEU A 33 2.71 5.93 20.46
C LEU A 33 2.19 5.31 21.76
N ASP A 34 2.34 5.99 22.89
CA ASP A 34 1.80 5.55 24.18
C ASP A 34 0.26 5.51 24.15
N THR A 35 -0.36 6.49 23.50
CA THR A 35 -1.82 6.53 23.28
C THR A 35 -2.27 5.36 22.42
N LEU A 36 -1.61 5.13 21.28
CA LEU A 36 -1.89 4.01 20.40
C LEU A 36 -1.76 2.68 21.14
N LYS A 37 -0.68 2.49 21.89
CA LYS A 37 -0.46 1.29 22.70
C LYS A 37 -1.60 1.05 23.68
N ASN A 38 -2.02 2.10 24.38
CA ASN A 38 -3.11 2.02 25.34
C ASN A 38 -4.43 1.64 24.65
N TYR A 39 -4.74 2.21 23.48
CA TYR A 39 -5.94 1.86 22.73
C TYR A 39 -5.91 0.42 22.23
N LEU A 40 -4.82 -0.01 21.59
CA LEU A 40 -4.68 -1.38 21.09
C LEU A 40 -4.73 -2.44 22.20
N SER A 41 -4.20 -2.12 23.39
CA SER A 41 -4.21 -3.04 24.54
C SER A 41 -5.57 -3.17 25.21
N ASN A 42 -6.49 -2.23 24.96
CA ASN A 42 -7.82 -2.19 25.58
C ASN A 42 -8.94 -2.27 24.52
N LEU A 43 -8.65 -2.77 23.31
CA LEU A 43 -9.67 -2.94 22.29
C LEU A 43 -10.83 -3.81 22.83
N PRO A 44 -12.08 -3.58 22.37
CA PRO A 44 -13.23 -4.32 22.86
C PRO A 44 -13.07 -5.84 22.67
N ASP A 45 -13.44 -6.62 23.70
CA ASP A 45 -13.44 -8.10 23.68
C ASP A 45 -14.43 -8.71 22.66
N THR A 46 -15.18 -7.88 21.94
CA THR A 46 -16.01 -8.32 20.81
C THR A 46 -15.17 -8.73 19.60
N LEU A 47 -13.91 -8.29 19.53
CA LEU A 47 -12.94 -8.81 18.57
C LEU A 47 -12.41 -10.15 19.07
N PRO A 48 -12.27 -11.15 18.18
CA PRO A 48 -11.71 -12.44 18.57
C PRO A 48 -10.27 -12.25 19.06
N VAL A 49 -9.96 -12.88 20.19
CA VAL A 49 -8.57 -13.09 20.60
C VAL A 49 -8.05 -14.24 19.75
N ALA A 50 -7.01 -13.98 18.97
CA ALA A 50 -6.46 -14.99 18.08
C ALA A 50 -5.85 -16.15 18.87
N GLU A 51 -6.09 -17.38 18.40
CA GLU A 51 -5.46 -18.56 18.95
C GLU A 51 -3.97 -18.58 18.61
N ALA A 52 -3.15 -19.12 19.51
CA ALA A 52 -1.71 -19.20 19.31
C ALA A 52 -1.38 -19.98 18.01
N GLY A 53 -0.69 -19.32 17.08
CA GLY A 53 -0.31 -19.90 15.77
C GLY A 53 -1.31 -19.67 14.63
N LEU A 54 -2.46 -19.04 14.91
CA LEU A 54 -3.44 -18.62 13.90
C LEU A 54 -3.65 -17.10 13.89
N THR A 55 -2.72 -16.35 14.48
CA THR A 55 -2.80 -14.89 14.54
C THR A 55 -2.61 -14.31 13.14
N THR A 56 -3.51 -13.41 12.75
CA THR A 56 -3.40 -12.63 11.52
C THR A 56 -2.21 -11.69 11.60
N TYR A 57 -2.00 -11.11 12.79
CA TYR A 57 -0.87 -10.24 13.07
C TYR A 57 0.29 -11.04 13.66
N ASN A 58 1.51 -10.76 13.20
CA ASN A 58 2.73 -11.39 13.71
C ASN A 58 3.84 -10.33 13.86
N PHE A 59 3.56 -9.29 14.64
CA PHE A 59 4.54 -8.23 14.90
C PHE A 59 5.53 -8.58 16.01
N GLY A 60 5.27 -9.64 16.81
CA GLY A 60 6.21 -10.12 17.83
C GLY A 60 7.53 -10.64 17.25
N SER A 61 7.50 -11.15 16.02
CA SER A 61 8.68 -11.61 15.26
C SER A 61 8.98 -10.75 14.03
N PHE A 62 8.52 -9.49 14.04
CA PHE A 62 8.70 -8.58 12.92
C PHE A 62 10.17 -8.46 12.52
N SER A 63 10.46 -8.81 11.28
CA SER A 63 11.76 -8.67 10.66
C SER A 63 11.59 -8.30 9.20
N ILE A 64 12.55 -7.54 8.68
CA ILE A 64 12.58 -7.13 7.28
C ILE A 64 13.78 -7.81 6.65
N SER A 65 13.58 -8.42 5.48
CA SER A 65 14.66 -9.06 4.75
C SER A 65 15.65 -8.03 4.19
N ALA A 66 16.91 -8.43 3.99
CA ALA A 66 17.91 -7.55 3.40
C ALA A 66 17.50 -7.11 1.99
N ASP A 67 16.92 -8.02 1.21
CA ASP A 67 16.45 -7.78 -0.15
C ASP A 67 15.35 -6.71 -0.17
N GLU A 68 14.38 -6.75 0.75
CA GLU A 68 13.36 -5.70 0.84
C GLU A 68 13.93 -4.34 1.23
N ILE A 69 14.96 -4.32 2.08
CA ILE A 69 15.65 -3.07 2.44
C ILE A 69 16.43 -2.53 1.23
N GLU A 70 17.03 -3.41 0.42
CA GLU A 70 17.71 -3.02 -0.82
C GLU A 70 16.72 -2.43 -1.84
N ASP A 71 15.57 -3.08 -2.02
CA ASP A 71 14.57 -2.69 -3.01
C ASP A 71 13.80 -1.41 -2.63
N TYR A 72 13.39 -1.29 -1.37
CA TYR A 72 12.45 -0.24 -0.93
C TYR A 72 13.05 0.76 0.06
N GLY A 73 14.28 0.52 0.51
CA GLY A 73 14.82 1.19 1.69
C GLY A 73 14.14 0.71 2.99
N GLU A 74 14.74 1.06 4.11
CA GLU A 74 14.27 0.58 5.42
C GLU A 74 12.83 1.02 5.73
N ILE A 75 12.49 2.30 5.48
CA ILE A 75 11.15 2.84 5.72
C ILE A 75 10.12 2.29 4.71
N GLY A 76 10.51 2.16 3.44
CA GLY A 76 9.63 1.62 2.39
C GLY A 76 9.27 0.16 2.65
N ALA A 77 10.25 -0.64 3.11
CA ALA A 77 10.02 -2.03 3.48
C ALA A 77 9.09 -2.17 4.71
N VAL A 78 9.26 -1.31 5.74
CA VAL A 78 8.30 -1.25 6.87
C VAL A 78 6.90 -0.91 6.35
N ASN A 79 6.77 0.12 5.52
CA ASN A 79 5.49 0.52 4.95
C ASN A 79 4.80 -0.63 4.22
N ARG A 80 5.53 -1.33 3.34
CA ARG A 80 5.02 -2.49 2.60
C ARG A 80 4.51 -3.59 3.54
N GLN A 81 5.24 -3.91 4.60
CA GLN A 81 4.83 -4.93 5.57
C GLN A 81 3.58 -4.50 6.38
N LEU A 82 3.45 -3.21 6.70
CA LEU A 82 2.23 -2.67 7.31
C LEU A 82 1.04 -2.73 6.34
N GLU A 83 1.24 -2.43 5.06
CA GLU A 83 0.20 -2.56 4.03
C GLU A 83 -0.25 -4.02 3.82
N ILE A 84 0.68 -4.98 3.88
CA ILE A 84 0.33 -6.41 3.84
C ILE A 84 -0.52 -6.80 5.06
N SER A 85 -0.20 -6.27 6.24
CA SER A 85 -0.85 -6.63 7.49
C SER A 85 -2.22 -5.95 7.69
N PHE A 86 -2.35 -4.68 7.32
CA PHE A 86 -3.54 -3.87 7.57
C PHE A 86 -4.36 -3.55 6.32
N GLY A 87 -3.86 -3.92 5.14
CA GLY A 87 -4.43 -3.51 3.86
C GLY A 87 -3.94 -2.12 3.41
N THR A 88 -4.45 -1.69 2.26
CA THR A 88 -4.08 -0.40 1.70
C THR A 88 -4.79 0.73 2.45
N ARG A 89 -4.12 1.87 2.63
CA ARG A 89 -4.71 3.07 3.28
C ARG A 89 -5.80 3.74 2.44
N CYS A 90 -6.01 3.28 1.20
CA CYS A 90 -7.00 3.83 0.29
C CYS A 90 -8.42 3.30 0.53
N ASP A 91 -8.55 2.18 1.26
CA ASP A 91 -9.83 1.48 1.44
C ASP A 91 -10.67 1.99 2.63
N GLY A 92 -10.24 3.10 3.24
CA GLY A 92 -10.90 3.73 4.38
C GLY A 92 -10.19 3.45 5.71
N PRO A 93 -10.89 3.60 6.85
CA PRO A 93 -10.34 3.28 8.16
C PRO A 93 -9.92 1.82 8.26
N ILE A 94 -8.82 1.54 8.96
CA ILE A 94 -8.33 0.19 9.17
C ILE A 94 -9.33 -0.56 10.05
N ILE A 95 -9.68 -1.78 9.66
CA ILE A 95 -10.57 -2.66 10.44
C ILE A 95 -9.71 -3.74 11.08
N PHE A 96 -9.62 -3.73 12.41
CA PHE A 96 -8.92 -4.79 13.14
C PHE A 96 -9.72 -6.08 13.11
N SER A 97 -9.11 -7.17 12.66
CA SER A 97 -9.74 -8.50 12.62
C SER A 97 -9.67 -9.23 13.96
N GLU A 98 -8.67 -8.93 14.78
CA GLU A 98 -8.38 -9.58 16.06
C GLU A 98 -7.79 -8.57 17.06
N CYS A 99 -7.83 -8.91 18.35
CA CYS A 99 -7.12 -8.19 19.40
C CYS A 99 -6.07 -9.09 20.07
N GLY A 100 -5.04 -8.49 20.67
CA GLY A 100 -4.04 -9.25 21.41
C GLY A 100 -2.63 -8.65 21.38
N PRO A 101 -1.66 -9.34 22.02
CA PRO A 101 -0.29 -8.88 22.15
C PRO A 101 0.42 -8.74 20.79
N GLU A 102 0.08 -9.58 19.81
CA GLU A 102 0.65 -9.50 18.47
C GLU A 102 0.29 -8.19 17.77
N LEU A 103 -0.99 -7.77 17.83
CA LEU A 103 -1.40 -6.47 17.30
C LEU A 103 -0.72 -5.31 18.02
N VAL A 104 -0.62 -5.37 19.36
CA VAL A 104 0.09 -4.35 20.15
C VAL A 104 1.58 -4.28 19.77
N GLY A 105 2.17 -5.37 19.27
CA GLY A 105 3.53 -5.44 18.76
C GLY A 105 3.84 -4.41 17.67
N VAL A 106 2.84 -3.97 16.88
CA VAL A 106 3.02 -2.93 15.86
C VAL A 106 3.58 -1.63 16.44
N VAL A 107 3.25 -1.31 17.70
CA VAL A 107 3.76 -0.10 18.35
C VAL A 107 5.26 -0.19 18.60
N ASN A 108 5.77 -1.39 18.92
CA ASN A 108 7.21 -1.60 19.09
C ASN A 108 7.94 -1.44 17.75
N VAL A 109 7.36 -1.94 16.65
CA VAL A 109 7.86 -1.75 15.29
C VAL A 109 7.92 -0.26 14.97
N LEU A 110 6.80 0.46 15.06
CA LEU A 110 6.73 1.89 14.76
C LEU A 110 7.70 2.70 15.63
N ASN A 111 7.76 2.43 16.94
CA ASN A 111 8.70 3.09 17.84
C ASN A 111 10.16 2.86 17.42
N THR A 112 10.52 1.64 17.04
CA THR A 112 11.89 1.29 16.62
C THR A 112 12.32 2.06 15.39
N TYR A 113 11.48 2.15 14.37
CA TYR A 113 11.83 2.84 13.12
C TYR A 113 11.67 4.36 13.22
N LEU A 114 10.73 4.87 14.00
CA LEU A 114 10.61 6.31 14.28
C LEU A 114 11.75 6.85 15.18
N LEU A 115 12.40 6.00 15.99
CA LEU A 115 13.64 6.39 16.68
C LEU A 115 14.78 6.64 15.69
N LYS A 116 14.85 5.86 14.61
CA LYS A 116 15.85 6.02 13.54
C LYS A 116 15.52 7.25 12.70
N GLU A 117 14.27 7.37 12.27
CA GLU A 117 13.79 8.42 11.38
C GLU A 117 12.49 9.08 11.89
N PRO A 118 12.60 10.02 12.85
CA PRO A 118 11.43 10.62 13.48
C PRO A 118 10.63 11.51 12.54
N THR A 119 11.23 11.99 11.45
CA THR A 119 10.60 12.84 10.42
C THR A 119 9.86 12.04 9.35
N SER A 120 9.84 10.70 9.44
CA SER A 120 9.16 9.86 8.46
C SER A 120 7.66 10.11 8.48
N ALA A 121 7.17 10.86 7.50
CA ALA A 121 5.76 11.19 7.37
C ALA A 121 4.90 9.93 7.18
N ILE A 122 5.44 8.91 6.51
CA ILE A 122 4.75 7.63 6.28
C ILE A 122 4.51 6.90 7.60
N LEU A 123 5.54 6.75 8.45
CA LEU A 123 5.40 6.07 9.74
C LEU A 123 4.53 6.87 10.72
N GLN A 124 4.67 8.20 10.76
CA GLN A 124 3.78 9.04 11.56
C GLN A 124 2.32 8.91 11.12
N LYS A 125 2.08 8.81 9.80
CA LYS A 125 0.74 8.59 9.25
C LYS A 125 0.15 7.25 9.68
N TRP A 126 0.96 6.18 9.72
CA TRP A 126 0.53 4.90 10.28
C TRP A 126 0.13 4.99 11.76
N VAL A 127 0.87 5.74 12.57
CA VAL A 127 0.50 5.98 13.99
C VAL A 127 -0.88 6.64 14.08
N ASP A 128 -1.11 7.69 13.28
CA ASP A 128 -2.37 8.44 13.29
C ASP A 128 -3.55 7.59 12.76
N ASP A 129 -3.33 6.81 11.68
CA ASP A 129 -4.35 5.96 11.07
C ASP A 129 -4.76 4.80 11.98
N LEU A 130 -3.79 4.12 12.61
CA LEU A 130 -4.07 3.05 13.58
C LEU A 130 -4.77 3.60 14.82
N THR A 131 -4.39 4.80 15.29
CA THR A 131 -5.04 5.45 16.43
C THR A 131 -6.50 5.76 16.12
N THR A 132 -6.76 6.40 14.98
CA THR A 132 -8.11 6.73 14.51
C THR A 132 -8.98 5.48 14.35
N SER A 133 -8.38 4.40 13.84
CA SER A 133 -9.06 3.11 13.64
C SER A 133 -9.40 2.42 14.97
N ALA A 134 -8.54 2.57 15.98
CA ALA A 134 -8.81 2.05 17.32
C ALA A 134 -9.97 2.83 17.96
N GLU A 135 -9.98 4.15 17.86
CA GLU A 135 -11.10 4.99 18.33
C GLU A 135 -12.44 4.64 17.67
N LEU A 136 -12.41 4.37 16.36
CA LEU A 136 -13.57 3.92 15.61
C LEU A 136 -14.07 2.55 16.09
N SER A 137 -13.15 1.66 16.47
CA SER A 137 -13.48 0.34 17.02
C SER A 137 -14.21 0.46 18.36
N PHE A 138 -13.80 1.37 19.25
CA PHE A 138 -14.54 1.66 20.48
C PHE A 138 -15.94 2.23 20.20
N SER A 139 -16.02 3.19 19.28
CA SER A 139 -17.27 3.86 18.90
C SER A 139 -18.30 2.89 18.34
N THR A 140 -17.85 1.99 17.45
CA THR A 140 -18.71 0.96 16.83
C THR A 140 -19.23 -0.04 17.86
N ASN A 141 -18.40 -0.44 18.82
CA ASN A 141 -18.77 -1.40 19.86
C ASN A 141 -19.50 -0.78 21.06
N ARG A 142 -19.81 0.53 21.03
CA ARG A 142 -20.39 1.29 22.15
C ARG A 142 -19.57 1.16 23.45
N ALA A 143 -18.29 0.86 23.33
CA ALA A 143 -17.36 0.82 24.45
C ALA A 143 -16.88 2.23 24.74
N SER A 144 -16.61 2.54 26.01
CA SER A 144 -16.01 3.82 26.39
C SER A 144 -14.53 3.81 26.07
N LEU A 145 -14.00 4.93 25.55
CA LEU A 145 -12.57 5.06 25.30
C LEU A 145 -11.79 4.91 26.61
N PRO A 146 -10.67 4.18 26.61
CA PRO A 146 -9.80 4.10 27.78
C PRO A 146 -9.32 5.51 28.14
N SER A 147 -9.61 5.95 29.37
CA SER A 147 -9.15 7.24 29.85
C SER A 147 -7.62 7.22 29.91
N LEU A 148 -6.96 8.02 29.06
CA LEU A 148 -5.55 8.31 29.21
C LEU A 148 -5.39 9.12 30.50
N SER A 149 -4.88 8.50 31.55
CA SER A 149 -4.45 9.23 32.73
C SER A 149 -3.26 10.10 32.34
N LEU A 150 -3.55 11.31 31.86
CA LEU A 150 -2.56 12.35 31.66
C LEU A 150 -1.81 12.54 32.98
N PRO A 151 -0.47 12.58 32.96
CA PRO A 151 0.29 12.88 34.16
C PRO A 151 -0.17 14.24 34.68
N THR A 152 -0.88 14.21 35.81
CA THR A 152 -1.35 15.40 36.51
C THR A 152 -0.13 16.18 36.94
N VAL A 153 0.23 17.19 36.16
CA VAL A 153 1.17 18.20 36.61
C VAL A 153 0.45 18.92 37.75
N ALA A 154 0.83 18.58 38.99
CA ALA A 154 0.33 19.22 40.19
C ALA A 154 0.80 20.68 40.20
N SER A 155 0.07 21.55 39.51
CA SER A 155 0.26 22.98 39.54
C SER A 155 -0.45 23.53 40.78
N ALA A 156 0.26 23.48 41.91
CA ALA A 156 -0.05 24.35 43.03
C ALA A 156 0.26 25.80 42.61
N HIS A 157 -0.76 26.65 42.47
CA HIS A 157 -0.77 28.02 43.00
C HIS A 157 -2.08 28.76 42.69
N SER A 158 -2.76 29.12 43.78
CA SER A 158 -3.39 30.42 44.08
C SER A 158 -4.63 30.91 43.32
N ASP A 159 -5.71 31.01 44.10
CA ASP A 159 -6.77 32.02 44.11
C ASP A 159 -6.58 33.25 43.19
N ALA A 160 -7.58 33.51 42.32
CA ALA A 160 -8.16 34.84 42.12
C ALA A 160 -9.49 34.78 41.34
N ALA A 161 -10.36 35.74 41.67
CA ALA A 161 -11.79 35.89 41.43
C ALA A 161 -12.28 36.02 39.95
N PRO A 162 -13.61 35.92 39.71
CA PRO A 162 -14.23 35.93 38.37
C PRO A 162 -14.67 37.33 37.90
N VAL A 163 -15.15 37.42 36.63
CA VAL A 163 -16.05 38.44 35.98
C VAL A 163 -15.47 38.98 34.64
N PRO A 164 -16.25 39.33 33.57
CA PRO A 164 -17.42 38.70 32.95
C PRO A 164 -17.37 38.65 31.38
N ALA A 165 -18.44 38.09 30.82
CA ALA A 165 -18.93 38.09 29.43
C ALA A 165 -18.41 39.13 28.41
N GLY A 166 -18.08 38.66 27.21
CA GLY A 166 -17.88 39.46 26.00
C GLY A 166 -18.03 38.66 24.70
N ALA A 167 -19.15 38.89 23.99
CA ALA A 167 -19.40 38.82 22.55
C ALA A 167 -18.82 37.67 21.69
N ARG A 168 -19.71 36.75 21.24
CA ARG A 168 -19.53 35.92 20.03
C ARG A 168 -20.08 36.69 18.81
N THR A 169 -19.21 37.05 17.88
CA THR A 169 -19.58 37.41 16.51
C THR A 169 -19.46 36.18 15.61
N VAL A 170 -20.59 35.73 15.09
CA VAL A 170 -20.70 34.68 14.08
C VAL A 170 -20.69 35.36 12.71
N SER A 171 -19.64 35.13 11.92
CA SER A 171 -19.61 35.47 10.50
C SER A 171 -19.39 34.20 9.68
N GLY A 172 -20.50 33.61 9.23
CA GLY A 172 -20.49 32.53 8.24
C GLY A 172 -20.38 33.10 6.83
N HIS A 173 -19.44 32.60 6.04
CA HIS A 173 -19.40 32.79 4.59
C HIS A 173 -19.70 31.45 3.90
N PRO A 174 -20.69 31.38 3.00
CA PRO A 174 -20.97 30.16 2.25
C PRO A 174 -19.97 30.05 1.09
N GLY A 175 -18.99 29.15 1.24
CA GLY A 175 -18.07 28.77 0.19
C GLY A 175 -18.78 28.00 -0.93
N LYS A 176 -18.66 28.50 -2.16
CA LYS A 176 -19.18 27.89 -3.39
C LYS A 176 -18.66 26.46 -3.57
N GLY A 177 -19.58 25.54 -3.82
CA GLY A 177 -19.29 24.12 -4.05
C GLY A 177 -18.32 23.91 -5.22
N LYS A 178 -17.27 23.14 -4.97
CA LYS A 178 -16.38 22.60 -6.00
C LYS A 178 -17.15 21.54 -6.79
N HIS A 179 -17.25 21.71 -8.10
CA HIS A 179 -17.71 20.65 -8.99
C HIS A 179 -16.69 19.50 -8.98
N CYS A 180 -17.15 18.31 -8.62
CA CYS A 180 -16.40 17.07 -8.72
C CYS A 180 -16.25 16.73 -10.22
N VAL A 181 -15.02 16.72 -10.72
CA VAL A 181 -14.69 16.20 -12.05
C VAL A 181 -14.81 14.68 -11.95
N GLN A 182 -15.75 14.09 -12.68
CA GLN A 182 -15.90 12.64 -12.77
C GLN A 182 -14.63 12.07 -13.41
N LYS A 183 -13.99 11.10 -12.74
CA LYS A 183 -12.85 10.38 -13.30
C LYS A 183 -13.29 9.71 -14.60
N LEU A 184 -12.56 9.98 -15.67
CA LEU A 184 -12.71 9.27 -16.95
C LEU A 184 -12.37 7.81 -16.72
N ASP A 185 -13.24 6.92 -17.20
CA ASP A 185 -13.11 5.48 -17.06
C ASP A 185 -11.86 5.01 -17.83
N SER A 186 -10.82 4.58 -17.11
CA SER A 186 -9.58 4.11 -17.71
C SER A 186 -9.64 2.59 -17.87
N LYS A 187 -9.98 2.13 -19.08
CA LYS A 187 -9.96 0.70 -19.42
C LYS A 187 -8.59 0.32 -19.97
N ILE A 188 -7.96 -0.68 -19.37
CA ILE A 188 -6.76 -1.33 -19.92
C ILE A 188 -7.23 -2.22 -21.08
N LEU A 189 -6.72 -1.98 -22.29
CA LEU A 189 -7.07 -2.75 -23.47
C LEU A 189 -6.10 -3.94 -23.59
N ASP A 190 -6.64 -5.16 -23.64
CA ASP A 190 -5.84 -6.39 -23.73
C ASP A 190 -5.17 -6.58 -25.10
N ASN A 191 -5.66 -5.92 -26.16
CA ASN A 191 -5.13 -6.02 -27.52
C ASN A 191 -5.00 -4.62 -28.17
N SER A 192 -3.92 -4.42 -28.93
CA SER A 192 -3.56 -3.13 -29.57
C SER A 192 -4.50 -2.66 -30.68
N HIS A 193 -5.49 -3.47 -31.04
CA HIS A 193 -6.45 -3.16 -32.09
C HIS A 193 -7.88 -3.42 -31.59
N ASP A 194 -8.38 -2.49 -30.79
CA ASP A 194 -9.81 -2.42 -30.49
C ASP A 194 -10.51 -1.72 -31.66
N SER A 195 -11.31 -2.47 -32.42
CA SER A 195 -12.05 -1.95 -33.58
C SER A 195 -13.02 -0.83 -33.21
N ASP A 196 -13.39 -0.73 -31.94
CA ASP A 196 -14.35 0.25 -31.44
C ASP A 196 -13.69 1.61 -31.19
N TYR A 197 -12.35 1.70 -31.21
CA TYR A 197 -11.62 2.95 -31.04
C TYR A 197 -10.98 3.43 -32.35
N GLU A 198 -10.92 4.74 -32.53
CA GLU A 198 -10.23 5.38 -33.65
C GLU A 198 -9.17 6.35 -33.11
N ASP A 199 -7.93 6.15 -33.57
CA ASP A 199 -6.78 7.01 -33.24
C ASP A 199 -7.03 8.42 -33.80
N LEU A 200 -6.86 9.43 -32.94
CA LEU A 200 -6.92 10.83 -33.30
C LEU A 200 -5.50 11.42 -33.32
N PRO A 201 -5.24 12.43 -34.18
CA PRO A 201 -3.96 13.13 -34.17
C PRO A 201 -3.73 13.80 -32.81
N GLU A 202 -2.48 13.76 -32.32
CA GLU A 202 -2.12 14.49 -31.11
C GLU A 202 -2.17 16.00 -31.36
N SER A 203 -2.90 16.71 -30.51
CA SER A 203 -2.88 18.18 -30.47
C SER A 203 -1.81 18.67 -29.50
N GLU A 204 -1.18 19.80 -29.82
CA GLU A 204 -0.21 20.44 -28.93
C GLU A 204 -0.89 20.84 -27.60
N ASP A 205 -0.22 20.56 -26.48
CA ASP A 205 -0.72 20.92 -25.14
C ASP A 205 -0.62 22.44 -24.91
N HIS A 206 -1.67 23.17 -25.27
CA HIS A 206 -1.76 24.63 -25.11
C HIS A 206 -2.25 25.06 -23.71
N ARG A 207 -2.31 24.17 -22.72
CA ARG A 207 -2.81 24.53 -21.39
C ARG A 207 -1.88 25.54 -20.70
N LYS A 208 -2.46 26.66 -20.24
CA LYS A 208 -1.74 27.74 -19.52
C LYS A 208 -1.56 27.46 -18.02
N SER A 209 -2.28 26.48 -17.49
CA SER A 209 -2.26 26.07 -16.08
C SER A 209 -2.53 24.57 -15.95
N GLY A 210 -2.01 23.95 -14.88
CA GLY A 210 -2.05 22.50 -14.66
C GLY A 210 -0.73 21.80 -15.02
N ALA A 211 -0.57 20.56 -14.58
CA ALA A 211 0.57 19.74 -14.95
C ALA A 211 0.54 19.48 -16.46
N ARG A 212 1.64 19.82 -17.14
CA ARG A 212 1.84 19.49 -18.55
C ARG A 212 1.88 17.98 -18.70
N LEU A 213 1.41 17.47 -19.84
CA LEU A 213 1.52 16.05 -20.10
C LEU A 213 3.01 15.65 -20.10
N LEU A 214 3.35 14.58 -19.38
CA LEU A 214 4.71 14.08 -19.37
C LEU A 214 5.08 13.60 -20.79
N PRO A 215 6.27 13.93 -21.31
CA PRO A 215 6.72 13.46 -22.64
C PRO A 215 6.65 11.94 -22.78
N LEU A 216 6.95 11.20 -21.71
CA LEU A 216 6.83 9.74 -21.68
C LEU A 216 5.39 9.26 -21.90
N LEU A 217 4.40 9.98 -21.35
CA LEU A 217 2.99 9.64 -21.51
C LEU A 217 2.53 9.84 -22.96
N LEU A 218 3.07 10.84 -23.67
CA LEU A 218 2.84 11.02 -25.12
C LEU A 218 3.45 9.87 -25.93
N GLN A 219 4.57 9.30 -25.46
CA GLN A 219 5.26 8.23 -26.16
C GLN A 219 4.57 6.86 -26.02
N VAL A 220 3.92 6.61 -24.88
CA VAL A 220 3.26 5.32 -24.58
C VAL A 220 1.73 5.34 -24.75
N SER A 221 1.13 6.49 -25.01
CA SER A 221 -0.32 6.60 -25.19
C SER A 221 -0.71 7.48 -26.37
N LYS A 222 -1.78 7.11 -27.06
CA LYS A 222 -2.37 7.89 -28.15
C LYS A 222 -3.76 8.38 -27.79
N HIS A 223 -4.14 9.51 -28.36
CA HIS A 223 -5.51 10.01 -28.26
C HIS A 223 -6.44 9.12 -29.08
N CYS A 224 -7.55 8.68 -28.50
CA CYS A 224 -8.52 7.82 -29.16
C CYS A 224 -9.95 8.21 -28.77
N HIS A 225 -10.93 7.89 -29.62
CA HIS A 225 -12.35 8.02 -29.30
C HIS A 225 -13.13 6.77 -29.68
N LEU A 226 -14.23 6.52 -28.97
CA LEU A 226 -15.08 5.35 -29.20
C LEU A 226 -16.05 5.61 -30.37
N LYS A 227 -15.97 4.84 -31.45
CA LYS A 227 -16.75 4.99 -32.69
C LYS A 227 -18.27 4.96 -32.48
N MET A 228 -18.76 4.25 -31.46
CA MET A 228 -20.20 4.03 -31.25
C MET A 228 -20.90 5.12 -30.43
N LYS A 229 -20.17 6.08 -29.83
CA LYS A 229 -20.80 7.17 -29.08
C LYS A 229 -20.63 8.49 -29.82
N LEU A 230 -21.77 9.15 -30.08
CA LEU A 230 -21.81 10.56 -30.47
C LEU A 230 -21.34 11.49 -29.34
N SER A 231 -21.04 10.96 -28.13
CA SER A 231 -20.42 11.74 -27.06
C SER A 231 -18.93 11.90 -27.33
N VAL A 232 -18.46 13.13 -27.15
CA VAL A 232 -17.09 13.58 -27.38
C VAL A 232 -16.21 13.21 -26.17
N ASP A 233 -16.37 11.98 -25.69
CA ASP A 233 -15.61 11.47 -24.57
C ASP A 233 -14.25 11.04 -25.11
N HIS A 234 -13.24 11.85 -24.81
CA HIS A 234 -11.87 11.64 -25.23
C HIS A 234 -11.17 10.69 -24.25
N ALA A 235 -10.50 9.67 -24.78
CA ALA A 235 -9.67 8.77 -24.00
C ALA A 235 -8.22 8.78 -24.53
N ARG A 236 -7.28 8.34 -23.68
CA ARG A 236 -5.93 7.99 -24.12
C ARG A 236 -5.78 6.48 -24.06
N CYS A 237 -5.53 5.87 -25.20
CA CYS A 237 -5.30 4.43 -25.35
C CYS A 237 -3.81 4.15 -25.23
N ILE A 238 -3.42 3.23 -24.35
CA ILE A 238 -2.03 2.75 -24.24
C ILE A 238 -1.89 1.59 -25.23
N GLY A 239 -1.27 1.85 -26.38
CA GLY A 239 -0.93 0.82 -27.35
C GLY A 239 0.52 0.42 -27.19
N ARG A 240 0.82 -0.88 -27.20
CA ARG A 240 2.20 -1.36 -27.33
C ARG A 240 2.73 -0.83 -28.68
N ALA A 241 3.79 -0.02 -28.66
CA ALA A 241 4.32 0.60 -29.85
C ALA A 241 4.65 -0.49 -30.89
N ALA A 242 3.90 -0.53 -31.98
CA ALA A 242 4.25 -1.30 -33.16
C ALA A 242 5.38 -0.57 -33.87
N VAL A 243 6.60 -0.70 -33.33
CA VAL A 243 7.82 -0.53 -34.09
C VAL A 243 8.38 -1.93 -34.24
N ILE A 244 7.88 -2.64 -35.25
CA ILE A 244 8.63 -3.70 -35.88
C ILE A 244 9.57 -2.97 -36.85
N ASP A 245 10.72 -2.54 -36.32
CA ASP A 245 11.97 -2.73 -37.08
C ASP A 245 12.37 -4.17 -36.74
N ASP A 246 12.33 -5.05 -37.74
CA ASP A 246 12.49 -6.52 -37.65
C ASP A 246 13.91 -6.97 -37.24
N GLU A 247 14.64 -6.22 -36.39
CA GLU A 247 16.03 -6.54 -36.06
C GLU A 247 16.44 -6.07 -34.65
N ILE A 248 15.61 -6.35 -33.65
CA ILE A 248 16.10 -6.46 -32.27
C ILE A 248 16.10 -7.94 -31.92
N ASP A 249 17.26 -8.58 -32.13
CA ASP A 249 17.63 -9.85 -31.52
C ASP A 249 17.58 -9.65 -29.99
N ASP A 250 16.48 -10.07 -29.38
CA ASP A 250 16.25 -9.99 -27.94
C ASP A 250 17.04 -11.08 -27.17
N GLY A 251 17.86 -11.87 -27.88
CA GLY A 251 18.65 -12.95 -27.32
C GLY A 251 17.81 -14.08 -26.74
N ASN A 252 16.50 -14.12 -27.02
CA ASN A 252 15.57 -15.10 -26.48
C ASN A 252 15.23 -16.24 -27.45
N ASP A 253 15.93 -16.34 -28.59
CA ASP A 253 15.81 -17.45 -29.55
C ASP A 253 15.92 -18.85 -28.91
N TRP A 254 16.56 -18.97 -27.75
CA TRP A 254 16.67 -20.23 -27.00
C TRP A 254 15.34 -20.69 -26.36
N LEU A 255 14.34 -19.81 -26.19
CA LEU A 255 13.01 -20.16 -25.68
C LEU A 255 12.08 -20.71 -26.76
N ASP A 256 12.33 -20.33 -28.02
CA ASP A 256 11.48 -20.70 -29.15
C ASP A 256 11.97 -21.96 -29.88
N GLU A 257 13.19 -22.43 -29.59
CA GLU A 257 13.64 -23.72 -30.09
C GLU A 257 12.86 -24.86 -29.40
N PRO A 258 12.12 -25.70 -30.15
CA PRO A 258 11.46 -26.86 -29.58
C PRO A 258 12.54 -27.84 -29.09
N HIS A 259 12.81 -27.82 -27.79
CA HIS A 259 13.62 -28.82 -27.13
C HIS A 259 12.95 -30.20 -27.31
N GLN A 260 13.42 -30.95 -28.29
CA GLN A 260 13.11 -32.38 -28.40
C GLN A 260 13.73 -33.07 -27.19
N LEU A 261 12.94 -33.19 -26.11
CA LEU A 261 13.29 -34.03 -24.99
C LEU A 261 13.49 -35.45 -25.51
N ASP A 262 14.67 -36.01 -25.29
CA ASP A 262 14.99 -37.38 -25.68
C ASP A 262 13.94 -38.31 -25.06
N PRO A 263 13.14 -39.03 -25.89
CA PRO A 263 12.07 -39.90 -25.41
C PRO A 263 12.58 -41.02 -24.49
N ALA A 264 13.88 -41.37 -24.54
CA ALA A 264 14.48 -42.30 -23.59
C ALA A 264 14.55 -41.75 -22.15
N THR A 265 14.54 -40.42 -21.98
CA THR A 265 14.54 -39.74 -20.67
C THR A 265 13.15 -39.54 -20.10
N VAL A 266 12.12 -39.52 -20.96
CA VAL A 266 10.71 -39.29 -20.60
C VAL A 266 9.99 -40.60 -20.21
N GLY A 267 10.61 -41.77 -20.45
CA GLY A 267 10.03 -43.08 -20.19
C GLY A 267 10.27 -43.68 -18.79
N VAL A 268 11.03 -43.00 -17.92
CA VAL A 268 11.18 -43.44 -16.53
C VAL A 268 10.23 -42.61 -15.69
N GLU A 269 9.26 -43.25 -15.02
CA GLU A 269 8.41 -42.60 -14.02
C GLU A 269 9.28 -41.89 -12.98
N ARG A 270 9.53 -40.59 -13.19
CA ARG A 270 10.19 -39.75 -12.21
C ARG A 270 9.15 -39.39 -11.17
N HIS A 271 9.06 -40.22 -10.13
CA HIS A 271 8.25 -39.95 -8.93
C HIS A 271 8.82 -38.79 -8.10
N THR A 272 9.96 -38.22 -8.49
CA THR A 272 10.64 -37.12 -7.79
C THR A 272 10.94 -35.98 -8.75
N PHE A 273 10.56 -34.74 -8.39
CA PHE A 273 10.93 -33.53 -9.12
C PHE A 273 11.73 -32.58 -8.22
N THR A 274 12.61 -31.80 -8.84
CA THR A 274 13.40 -30.79 -8.14
C THR A 274 12.78 -29.41 -8.34
N LEU A 275 12.41 -28.73 -7.25
CA LEU A 275 11.93 -27.35 -7.28
C LEU A 275 12.61 -26.55 -6.19
N GLY A 276 13.25 -25.44 -6.56
CA GLY A 276 13.93 -24.54 -5.61
C GLY A 276 15.09 -25.21 -4.84
N GLY A 277 15.80 -26.16 -5.46
CA GLY A 277 16.91 -26.86 -4.82
C GLY A 277 16.51 -27.98 -3.85
N ARG A 278 15.22 -28.33 -3.77
CA ARG A 278 14.73 -29.54 -3.08
C ARG A 278 14.46 -30.64 -4.09
N ASP A 279 15.11 -31.78 -3.95
CA ASP A 279 15.04 -32.95 -4.83
C ASP A 279 14.17 -34.09 -4.28
N ASP A 280 13.51 -33.87 -3.14
CA ASP A 280 12.77 -34.87 -2.38
C ASP A 280 11.24 -34.77 -2.55
N ILE A 281 10.75 -34.03 -3.56
CA ILE A 281 9.30 -33.85 -3.72
C ILE A 281 8.70 -35.06 -4.44
N ASP A 282 8.03 -35.91 -3.66
CA ASP A 282 7.37 -37.13 -4.11
C ASP A 282 6.01 -36.83 -4.79
N LEU A 283 5.98 -36.95 -6.13
CA LEU A 283 4.79 -36.79 -6.96
C LEU A 283 3.78 -37.93 -6.79
N SER A 284 4.16 -39.03 -6.15
CA SER A 284 3.24 -40.10 -5.80
C SER A 284 2.36 -39.76 -4.58
N SER A 285 2.65 -38.66 -3.88
CA SER A 285 1.83 -38.15 -2.78
C SER A 285 0.39 -37.87 -3.22
N SER A 286 -0.57 -38.49 -2.53
CA SER A 286 -2.00 -38.27 -2.76
C SER A 286 -2.42 -36.81 -2.57
N TYR A 287 -1.69 -36.06 -1.74
CA TYR A 287 -1.93 -34.64 -1.52
C TYR A 287 -1.65 -33.81 -2.78
N LEU A 288 -0.51 -34.04 -3.44
CA LEU A 288 -0.15 -33.31 -4.67
C LEU A 288 -1.06 -33.70 -5.84
N ARG A 289 -1.45 -34.98 -5.93
CA ARG A 289 -2.43 -35.40 -6.94
C ARG A 289 -3.76 -34.69 -6.80
N ASN A 290 -4.27 -34.51 -5.58
CA ASN A 290 -5.53 -33.79 -5.36
C ASN A 290 -5.41 -32.31 -5.80
N ILE A 291 -4.31 -31.64 -5.44
CA ILE A 291 -4.08 -30.24 -5.86
C ILE A 291 -4.02 -30.11 -7.38
N LEU A 292 -3.31 -31.01 -8.06
CA LEU A 292 -3.14 -30.96 -9.51
C LEU A 292 -4.40 -31.38 -10.29
N SER A 293 -5.26 -32.23 -9.70
CA SER A 293 -6.52 -32.64 -10.35
C SER A 293 -7.64 -31.61 -10.16
N ASP A 294 -7.56 -30.77 -9.13
CA ASP A 294 -8.51 -29.66 -8.95
C ASP A 294 -8.26 -28.50 -9.93
N THR A 295 -7.04 -28.36 -10.47
CA THR A 295 -6.72 -27.31 -11.45
C THR A 295 -7.34 -27.50 -12.83
N ASP A 296 -7.77 -28.71 -13.19
CA ASP A 296 -8.33 -29.00 -14.53
C ASP A 296 -9.83 -28.67 -14.67
N ILE A 297 -10.52 -28.30 -13.59
CA ILE A 297 -12.00 -28.25 -13.58
C ILE A 297 -12.57 -26.83 -13.84
N THR A 298 -11.77 -25.76 -13.73
CA THR A 298 -12.30 -24.38 -13.85
C THR A 298 -12.19 -23.74 -15.23
N GLN A 299 -11.60 -24.41 -16.24
CA GLN A 299 -11.38 -23.83 -17.57
C GLN A 299 -12.28 -24.40 -18.68
N THR A 300 -13.43 -24.98 -18.36
CA THR A 300 -14.36 -25.49 -19.40
C THR A 300 -15.83 -25.26 -19.05
N HIS A 301 -16.26 -24.01 -18.88
CA HIS A 301 -17.67 -23.65 -19.03
C HIS A 301 -17.84 -22.15 -19.32
N ALA A 302 -17.58 -21.76 -20.57
CA ALA A 302 -18.09 -20.50 -21.11
C ALA A 302 -18.14 -20.56 -22.64
N GLU A 303 -19.07 -21.35 -23.21
CA GLU A 303 -19.57 -21.11 -24.57
C GLU A 303 -20.76 -22.05 -24.87
N THR A 304 -21.98 -21.51 -24.78
CA THR A 304 -23.11 -21.71 -25.71
C THR A 304 -24.43 -21.31 -25.04
N ALA A 305 -25.03 -20.21 -25.50
CA ALA A 305 -26.45 -20.11 -25.84
C ALA A 305 -26.81 -18.67 -26.22
N SER A 306 -27.13 -18.48 -27.51
CA SER A 306 -27.79 -17.28 -28.02
C SER A 306 -29.31 -17.47 -28.10
N THR A 307 -30.01 -16.36 -27.86
CA THR A 307 -31.34 -15.98 -28.39
C THR A 307 -32.60 -16.53 -27.72
N SER A 308 -33.37 -15.65 -27.05
CA SER A 308 -34.71 -15.26 -27.51
C SER A 308 -35.35 -14.23 -26.57
N ARG A 309 -35.91 -13.18 -27.18
CA ARG A 309 -36.56 -11.99 -26.63
C ARG A 309 -38.03 -12.29 -26.34
N ASN A 310 -38.57 -11.79 -25.22
CA ASN A 310 -39.85 -11.07 -25.14
C ASN A 310 -40.13 -10.56 -23.71
N GLU A 311 -40.39 -9.26 -23.63
CA GLU A 311 -41.00 -8.48 -22.54
C GLU A 311 -42.51 -8.82 -22.35
N PRO A 312 -43.28 -8.31 -21.34
CA PRO A 312 -43.09 -7.03 -20.63
C PRO A 312 -43.42 -6.94 -19.11
N ALA A 313 -42.94 -5.83 -18.53
CA ALA A 313 -43.51 -4.95 -17.49
C ALA A 313 -44.02 -5.53 -16.15
N SER A 314 -43.33 -5.16 -15.04
CA SER A 314 -43.96 -4.48 -13.90
C SER A 314 -42.95 -4.01 -12.84
N GLY A 315 -43.06 -2.74 -12.44
CA GLY A 315 -43.12 -2.34 -11.02
C GLY A 315 -41.84 -2.31 -10.15
N SER A 316 -41.43 -1.07 -9.87
CA SER A 316 -41.18 -0.55 -8.51
C SER A 316 -39.95 -0.98 -7.71
N SER A 317 -39.10 0.02 -7.44
CA SER A 317 -38.68 0.49 -6.10
C SER A 317 -37.18 0.82 -6.03
N SER A 318 -36.90 2.11 -6.12
CA SER A 318 -35.62 2.73 -5.79
C SER A 318 -35.46 2.86 -4.27
N ALA A 319 -34.41 2.27 -3.72
CA ALA A 319 -33.84 2.66 -2.42
C ALA A 319 -32.32 2.74 -2.55
N THR A 320 -31.81 3.92 -2.23
CA THR A 320 -30.51 4.50 -2.60
C THR A 320 -29.36 3.86 -1.82
N LYS A 321 -28.38 3.30 -2.55
CA LYS A 321 -27.09 2.87 -2.00
C LYS A 321 -26.21 4.12 -1.77
N PRO A 322 -25.53 4.28 -0.62
CA PRO A 322 -24.63 5.42 -0.41
C PRO A 322 -23.41 5.32 -1.34
N PRO A 323 -22.85 6.46 -1.80
CA PRO A 323 -21.69 6.45 -2.68
C PRO A 323 -20.44 5.95 -1.93
N PRO A 324 -19.55 5.20 -2.60
CA PRO A 324 -18.23 4.90 -2.03
C PRO A 324 -17.47 6.20 -1.80
N ALA A 325 -16.82 6.30 -0.63
CA ALA A 325 -15.98 7.44 -0.30
C ALA A 325 -14.83 7.50 -1.31
N SER A 326 -14.84 8.53 -2.17
CA SER A 326 -13.75 8.77 -3.12
C SER A 326 -12.54 9.30 -2.36
N CYS A 327 -11.54 8.45 -2.13
CA CYS A 327 -10.22 8.88 -1.68
C CYS A 327 -9.54 9.68 -2.81
N SER A 328 -9.66 11.00 -2.72
CA SER A 328 -8.91 11.96 -3.51
C SER A 328 -8.15 12.84 -2.53
N MET A 329 -6.98 12.39 -2.11
CA MET A 329 -5.92 13.28 -1.65
C MET A 329 -4.67 13.01 -2.48
N ASP A 330 -4.05 14.11 -2.90
CA ASP A 330 -2.84 14.19 -3.70
C ASP A 330 -1.71 13.38 -3.05
N TRP A 331 -1.41 12.20 -3.62
CA TRP A 331 -0.23 11.41 -3.24
C TRP A 331 0.95 11.61 -4.20
N ASP A 332 0.74 12.23 -5.37
CA ASP A 332 1.77 12.48 -6.40
C ASP A 332 2.81 13.56 -6.03
N SER A 333 3.03 13.87 -4.74
CA SER A 333 3.92 14.97 -4.33
C SER A 333 5.04 14.57 -3.37
N TRP A 334 5.32 13.28 -3.18
CA TRP A 334 6.27 12.82 -2.14
C TRP A 334 7.38 11.86 -2.61
N GLU A 335 7.66 11.82 -3.90
CA GLU A 335 8.92 11.28 -4.45
C GLU A 335 9.90 12.39 -4.83
#